data_AF-A0A4Q5RBS1-F1
#
_entry.id   AF-A0A4Q5RBS1-F1
#
_cell.length_a   1.000
_cell.length_b   1.000
_cell.length_c   1.000
_cell.angle_alpha   90.00
_cell.angle_beta   90.00
_cell.angle_gamma   90.00
#
_symmetry.space_group_name_H-M   'P 1'
#
loop_
_entity.id
_entity.type
_entity.pdbx_description
1 polymer ?
#
loop_
_entity_poly.entity_id
_entity_poly.type
_entity_poly.pdbx_seq_one_letter_code
_entity_poly.pdbx_strand_id
1 'polypeptide(L)'
;MKEKFFIVLITVCNFANAQKPVITRIEAESLHRIQQALTDVIVHDIFSPPVASRIYLYANLSAFEVLALDKIKLRSFEHTSNFPAISNIKFDRSQVNLPLAALSAFAHTSGNLIFSEARFNDSAQKILSAFKNTVRNKKHFDASIALGKRLADSVLSFAAKDHYRETRSMRRYSVTSFNGRWIPTPPAYIAAVEPHWGKMRPFLIDSASQFRPPVPIVYTNDSTGRFYRQALEVYQTVKNISTAQKHIALFWDCNPFFVNTSGHLVFATKKLSPGGHWMSIAGITARKANADIYLAAKGYTFTAIALFDAFISCWDEKYRSNYIRPETFINSTIDESWRPLLQTPPFPEYT
;
A
#
# COMPACT_ATOMS: atom_id res chain seq x y z
N MET A 1 83.58 -18.40 -7.42
CA MET A 1 82.57 -17.40 -7.83
C MET A 1 81.27 -18.10 -8.15
N LYS A 2 80.30 -18.06 -7.25
CA LYS A 2 78.91 -18.52 -7.48
C LYS A 2 78.01 -17.47 -6.85
N GLU A 3 77.38 -16.67 -7.69
CA GLU A 3 76.42 -15.64 -7.30
C GLU A 3 75.18 -16.31 -6.71
N LYS A 4 74.74 -15.85 -5.54
CA LYS A 4 73.42 -16.19 -4.97
C LYS A 4 72.58 -14.92 -5.01
N PHE A 5 71.65 -14.87 -5.95
CA PHE A 5 70.60 -13.85 -6.01
C PHE A 5 69.67 -14.00 -4.82
N PHE A 6 69.57 -12.97 -3.98
CA PHE A 6 68.58 -12.86 -2.92
C PHE A 6 67.36 -12.16 -3.51
N ILE A 7 66.28 -12.90 -3.78
CA ILE A 7 64.99 -12.33 -4.16
C ILE A 7 64.28 -11.89 -2.87
N VAL A 8 64.15 -10.58 -2.66
CA VAL A 8 63.31 -10.01 -1.61
C VAL A 8 61.89 -9.97 -2.13
N LEU A 9 61.03 -10.82 -1.60
CA LEU A 9 59.58 -10.78 -1.85
C LEU A 9 58.98 -9.67 -0.96
N ILE A 10 58.69 -8.50 -1.53
CA ILE A 10 57.93 -7.45 -0.83
C ILE A 10 56.44 -7.82 -0.93
N THR A 11 55.91 -8.37 0.16
CA THR A 11 54.46 -8.56 0.32
C THR A 11 53.81 -7.21 0.60
N VAL A 12 53.29 -6.56 -0.45
CA VAL A 12 52.41 -5.39 -0.29
C VAL A 12 51.05 -5.88 0.19
N CYS A 13 50.83 -5.88 1.50
CA CYS A 13 49.49 -6.02 2.07
C CYS A 13 48.67 -4.77 1.74
N ASN A 14 47.89 -4.83 0.66
CA ASN A 14 46.81 -3.89 0.41
C ASN A 14 45.72 -4.06 1.48
N PHE A 15 45.83 -3.32 2.58
CA PHE A 15 44.68 -3.05 3.45
C PHE A 15 43.79 -1.98 2.79
N ALA A 16 43.14 -2.36 1.69
CA ALA A 16 41.94 -1.67 1.25
C ALA A 16 40.80 -2.11 2.17
N ASN A 17 40.68 -1.47 3.33
CA ASN A 17 39.59 -1.69 4.26
C ASN A 17 38.30 -1.14 3.65
N ALA A 18 37.60 -1.97 2.86
CA ALA A 18 36.27 -1.70 2.34
C ALA A 18 35.23 -1.79 3.47
N GLN A 19 35.29 -0.84 4.40
CA GLN A 19 34.39 -0.75 5.55
C GLN A 19 33.06 -0.08 5.14
N LYS A 20 32.40 -0.65 4.13
CA LYS A 20 31.07 -0.21 3.64
C LYS A 20 29.89 -1.22 3.72
N PRO A 21 29.89 -2.38 4.42
CA PRO A 21 28.74 -3.30 4.31
C PRO A 21 27.73 -3.33 5.48
N VAL A 22 27.99 -2.74 6.66
CA VAL A 22 27.12 -2.94 7.84
C VAL A 22 26.05 -1.84 8.01
N ILE A 23 26.43 -0.57 7.85
CA ILE A 23 25.55 0.57 8.15
C ILE A 23 24.41 0.68 7.11
N THR A 24 24.71 0.55 5.82
CA THR A 24 23.73 0.59 4.72
C THR A 24 22.69 -0.53 4.83
N ARG A 25 23.09 -1.70 5.34
CA ARG A 25 22.20 -2.85 5.54
C ARG A 25 21.17 -2.59 6.65
N ILE A 26 21.57 -1.91 7.72
CA ILE A 26 20.66 -1.56 8.84
C ILE A 26 19.61 -0.56 8.36
N GLU A 27 19.99 0.41 7.52
CA GLU A 27 19.11 1.47 7.02
C GLU A 27 17.95 0.92 6.17
N ALA A 28 18.27 0.20 5.09
CA ALA A 28 17.27 -0.38 4.21
C ALA A 28 16.41 -1.45 4.92
N GLU A 29 17.02 -2.32 5.73
CA GLU A 29 16.26 -3.34 6.45
C GLU A 29 15.32 -2.72 7.50
N SER A 30 15.71 -1.62 8.15
CA SER A 30 14.82 -0.90 9.07
C SER A 30 13.61 -0.32 8.33
N LEU A 31 13.77 0.17 7.11
CA LEU A 31 12.66 0.62 6.27
C LEU A 31 11.73 -0.53 5.90
N HIS A 32 12.27 -1.70 5.52
CA HIS A 32 11.42 -2.85 5.23
C HIS A 32 10.67 -3.36 6.46
N ARG A 33 11.32 -3.36 7.64
CA ARG A 33 10.69 -3.78 8.90
C ARG A 33 9.58 -2.83 9.34
N ILE A 34 9.76 -1.52 9.21
CA ILE A 34 8.72 -0.56 9.61
C ILE A 34 7.52 -0.58 8.65
N GLN A 35 7.76 -0.79 7.35
CA GLN A 35 6.71 -1.03 6.35
C GLN A 35 5.91 -2.31 6.64
N GLN A 36 6.58 -3.38 7.08
CA GLN A 36 5.90 -4.60 7.52
C GLN A 36 5.05 -4.34 8.78
N ALA A 37 5.61 -3.65 9.78
CA ALA A 37 4.87 -3.31 11.00
C ALA A 37 3.61 -2.48 10.71
N LEU A 38 3.70 -1.52 9.77
CA LEU A 38 2.53 -0.77 9.30
C LEU A 38 1.49 -1.69 8.66
N THR A 39 1.94 -2.60 7.79
CA THR A 39 1.08 -3.58 7.11
C THR A 39 0.35 -4.48 8.10
N ASP A 40 1.04 -4.98 9.13
CA ASP A 40 0.44 -5.82 10.16
C ASP A 40 -0.65 -5.07 10.94
N VAL A 41 -0.45 -3.77 11.20
CA VAL A 41 -1.45 -2.93 11.86
C VAL A 41 -2.62 -2.59 10.94
N ILE A 42 -2.38 -2.33 9.65
CA ILE A 42 -3.44 -2.13 8.65
C ILE A 42 -4.37 -3.35 8.59
N VAL A 43 -3.80 -4.56 8.61
CA VAL A 43 -4.56 -5.82 8.67
C VAL A 43 -5.26 -5.98 10.01
N HIS A 44 -4.60 -5.61 11.11
CA HIS A 44 -5.19 -5.67 12.43
C HIS A 44 -6.44 -4.79 12.58
N ASP A 45 -6.37 -3.57 12.05
CA ASP A 45 -7.37 -2.51 12.12
C ASP A 45 -8.46 -2.61 11.05
N ILE A 46 -8.34 -3.58 10.14
CA ILE A 46 -9.34 -3.91 9.11
C ILE A 46 -9.64 -2.71 8.20
N PHE A 47 -8.59 -1.99 7.77
CA PHE A 47 -8.75 -0.93 6.80
C PHE A 47 -9.17 -1.49 5.43
N SER A 48 -10.12 -0.80 4.79
CA SER A 48 -10.54 -1.13 3.42
C SER A 48 -9.38 -0.96 2.43
N PRO A 49 -9.38 -1.67 1.29
CA PRO A 49 -8.30 -1.56 0.31
C PRO A 49 -7.97 -0.12 -0.13
N PRO A 50 -8.95 0.75 -0.42
CA PRO A 50 -8.66 2.14 -0.79
C PRO A 50 -8.04 2.93 0.37
N VAL A 51 -8.57 2.80 1.58
CA VAL A 51 -8.03 3.50 2.76
C VAL A 51 -6.61 3.04 3.08
N ALA A 52 -6.33 1.74 3.00
CA ALA A 52 -4.98 1.21 3.17
C ALA A 52 -3.98 1.83 2.18
N SER A 53 -4.37 2.02 0.90
CA SER A 53 -3.50 2.67 -0.10
C SER A 53 -3.12 4.11 0.28
N ARG A 54 -4.06 4.86 0.87
CA ARG A 54 -3.82 6.22 1.38
C ARG A 54 -2.81 6.23 2.53
N ILE A 55 -2.92 5.28 3.45
CA ILE A 55 -2.01 5.14 4.59
C ILE A 55 -0.59 4.84 4.07
N TYR A 56 -0.45 3.89 3.14
CA TYR A 56 0.84 3.57 2.53
C TYR A 56 1.46 4.75 1.79
N LEU A 57 0.66 5.51 1.02
CA LEU A 57 1.13 6.68 0.29
C LEU A 57 1.81 7.67 1.23
N TYR A 58 1.08 8.19 2.22
CA TYR A 58 1.61 9.28 3.04
C TYR A 58 2.74 8.83 3.97
N ALA A 59 2.70 7.59 4.47
CA ALA A 59 3.80 7.04 5.26
C ALA A 59 5.11 6.97 4.46
N ASN A 60 5.06 6.41 3.24
CA ASN A 60 6.23 6.28 2.38
C ASN A 60 6.71 7.62 1.82
N LEU A 61 5.77 8.49 1.42
CA LEU A 61 6.08 9.83 0.94
C LEU A 61 6.81 10.65 2.00
N SER A 62 6.44 10.54 3.28
CA SER A 62 7.13 11.23 4.37
C SER A 62 8.58 10.77 4.55
N ALA A 63 8.84 9.47 4.43
CA ALA A 63 10.20 8.94 4.45
C ALA A 63 11.01 9.40 3.23
N PHE A 64 10.40 9.32 2.05
CA PHE A 64 11.02 9.72 0.78
C PHE A 64 11.42 11.19 0.78
N GLU A 65 10.56 12.08 1.24
CA GLU A 65 10.82 13.52 1.25
C GLU A 65 11.94 13.90 2.23
N VAL A 66 12.08 13.19 3.35
CA VAL A 66 13.25 13.35 4.22
C VAL A 66 14.54 12.93 3.50
N LEU A 67 14.51 11.79 2.79
CA LEU A 67 15.67 11.32 2.04
C LEU A 67 15.99 12.23 0.85
N ALA A 68 14.98 12.86 0.24
CA ALA A 68 15.14 13.84 -0.84
C ALA A 68 15.80 15.16 -0.41
N LEU A 69 15.99 15.39 0.90
CA LEU A 69 16.91 16.42 1.38
C LEU A 69 18.36 16.12 0.96
N ASP A 70 18.70 14.87 0.62
CA ASP A 70 19.86 14.55 -0.20
C ASP A 70 19.53 14.71 -1.70
N LYS A 71 19.66 15.95 -2.18
CA LYS A 71 19.31 16.34 -3.55
C LYS A 71 20.09 15.61 -4.65
N ILE A 72 21.20 14.97 -4.31
CA ILE A 72 22.01 14.17 -5.26
C ILE A 72 21.38 12.78 -5.43
N LYS A 73 20.79 12.23 -4.36
CA LYS A 73 20.26 10.87 -4.34
C LYS A 73 18.80 10.78 -4.79
N LEU A 74 17.96 11.73 -4.40
CA LEU A 74 16.54 11.75 -4.72
C LEU A 74 16.07 13.17 -5.04
N ARG A 75 15.04 13.26 -5.89
CA ARG A 75 14.35 14.50 -6.23
C ARG A 75 13.02 14.54 -5.50
N SER A 76 12.77 15.63 -4.76
CA SER A 76 11.54 15.86 -4.01
C SER A 76 10.33 16.03 -4.94
N PHE A 77 9.15 15.65 -4.45
CA PHE A 77 7.85 15.92 -5.07
C PHE A 77 7.37 17.36 -4.90
N GLU A 78 8.09 18.25 -4.22
CA GLU A 78 7.73 19.65 -4.01
C GLU A 78 7.55 20.48 -5.30
N HIS A 79 8.01 19.96 -6.44
CA HIS A 79 7.80 20.55 -7.76
C HIS A 79 6.52 20.05 -8.46
N THR A 80 5.75 19.20 -7.79
CA THR A 80 4.41 18.79 -8.24
C THR A 80 3.42 19.84 -7.76
N SER A 81 2.47 20.25 -8.60
CA SER A 81 1.65 21.48 -8.47
C SER A 81 0.90 21.70 -7.15
N ASN A 82 0.81 20.71 -6.27
CA ASN A 82 0.10 20.80 -4.99
C ASN A 82 0.91 20.36 -3.76
N PHE A 83 2.12 19.84 -3.91
CA PHE A 83 2.89 19.30 -2.78
C PHE A 83 3.66 20.41 -2.04
N PRO A 84 3.72 20.42 -0.70
CA PRO A 84 4.41 21.46 0.05
C PRO A 84 5.90 21.53 -0.28
N ALA A 85 6.47 22.73 -0.20
CA ALA A 85 7.90 23.00 -0.34
C ALA A 85 8.69 22.50 0.87
N ILE A 86 9.01 21.22 0.86
CA ILE A 86 9.71 20.52 1.94
C ILE A 86 11.14 21.04 2.12
N SER A 87 11.81 21.45 1.04
CA SER A 87 13.18 21.95 1.08
C SER A 87 13.37 23.23 1.91
N ASN A 88 12.28 23.94 2.27
CA ASN A 88 12.31 25.12 3.13
C ASN A 88 12.47 24.79 4.62
N ILE A 89 12.32 23.54 5.04
CA ILE A 89 12.49 23.15 6.44
C ILE A 89 13.97 23.26 6.81
N LYS A 90 14.30 24.25 7.67
CA LYS A 90 15.66 24.49 8.14
C LYS A 90 16.12 23.37 9.09
N PHE A 91 17.33 22.90 8.87
CA PHE A 91 18.02 21.95 9.75
C PHE A 91 19.54 22.03 9.54
N ASP A 92 20.30 21.63 10.57
CA ASP A 92 21.75 21.48 10.44
C ASP A 92 22.07 20.08 9.91
N ARG A 93 22.53 20.01 8.65
CA ARG A 93 22.89 18.75 7.99
C ARG A 93 23.98 17.99 8.73
N SER A 94 24.88 18.69 9.42
CA SER A 94 25.97 18.06 10.18
C SER A 94 25.47 17.36 11.44
N GLN A 95 24.25 17.67 11.91
CA GLN A 95 23.69 17.18 13.17
C GLN A 95 22.64 16.08 12.99
N VAL A 96 22.33 15.67 11.76
CA VAL A 96 21.24 14.71 11.48
C VAL A 96 21.72 13.50 10.68
N ASN A 97 21.08 12.35 10.95
CA ASN A 97 21.16 11.16 10.13
C ASN A 97 19.84 11.06 9.34
N LEU A 98 19.90 11.26 8.01
CA LEU A 98 18.70 11.25 7.18
C LEU A 98 17.93 9.92 7.19
N PRO A 99 18.59 8.74 7.13
CA PRO A 99 17.89 7.46 7.26
C PRO A 99 17.05 7.34 8.53
N LEU A 100 17.61 7.71 9.69
CA LEU A 100 16.88 7.74 10.96
C LEU A 100 15.72 8.75 10.92
N ALA A 101 15.96 9.95 10.39
CA ALA A 101 14.93 10.96 10.24
C ALA A 101 13.79 10.48 9.31
N ALA A 102 14.10 9.75 8.25
CA ALA A 102 13.14 9.21 7.31
C ALA A 102 12.25 8.13 7.96
N LEU A 103 12.85 7.23 8.73
CA LEU A 103 12.11 6.24 9.52
C LEU A 103 11.25 6.90 10.60
N SER A 104 11.73 7.98 11.22
CA SER A 104 10.94 8.76 12.16
C SER A 104 9.75 9.45 11.49
N ALA A 105 9.92 9.98 10.27
CA ALA A 105 8.84 10.60 9.52
C ALA A 105 7.79 9.56 9.07
N PHE A 106 8.26 8.41 8.61
CA PHE A 106 7.41 7.24 8.33
C PHE A 106 6.58 6.87 9.55
N ALA A 107 7.24 6.72 10.70
CA ALA A 107 6.60 6.30 11.94
C ALA A 107 5.55 7.32 12.40
N HIS A 108 5.92 8.60 12.46
CA HIS A 108 5.04 9.68 12.91
C HIS A 108 3.81 9.81 12.01
N THR A 109 4.00 9.73 10.69
CA THR A 109 2.87 9.78 9.73
C THR A 109 1.96 8.57 9.86
N SER A 110 2.55 7.38 9.95
CA SER A 110 1.80 6.13 10.09
C SER A 110 0.93 6.12 11.34
N GLY A 111 1.49 6.50 12.50
CA GLY A 111 0.76 6.55 13.77
C GLY A 111 -0.47 7.48 13.73
N ASN A 112 -0.40 8.57 12.97
CA ASN A 112 -1.51 9.52 12.81
C ASN A 112 -2.60 9.07 11.80
N LEU A 113 -2.39 7.95 11.09
CA LEU A 113 -3.28 7.48 10.02
C LEU A 113 -3.93 6.11 10.31
N ILE A 114 -3.61 5.49 11.44
CA ILE A 114 -4.10 4.17 11.87
C ILE A 114 -4.85 4.28 13.20
N PHE A 115 -5.56 3.21 13.62
CA PHE A 115 -6.28 3.20 14.90
C PHE A 115 -5.42 2.62 16.03
N SER A 116 -4.72 1.52 15.80
CA SER A 116 -3.87 0.86 16.80
C SER A 116 -2.48 1.51 16.89
N GLU A 117 -2.45 2.82 17.14
CA GLU A 117 -1.22 3.63 17.17
C GLU A 117 -0.18 3.06 18.16
N ALA A 118 -0.58 2.72 19.38
CA ALA A 118 0.33 2.19 20.40
C ALA A 118 1.06 0.91 19.96
N ARG A 119 0.36 0.01 19.25
CA ARG A 119 0.92 -1.24 18.72
C ARG A 119 1.97 -0.95 17.65
N PHE A 120 1.68 -0.03 16.75
CA PHE A 120 2.62 0.39 15.72
C PHE A 120 3.84 1.10 16.34
N ASN A 121 3.61 2.02 17.27
CA ASN A 121 4.65 2.81 17.92
C ASN A 121 5.64 1.93 18.71
N ASP A 122 5.19 0.87 19.39
CA ASP A 122 6.09 -0.10 20.04
C ASP A 122 7.05 -0.75 19.02
N SER A 123 6.52 -1.21 17.89
CA SER A 123 7.32 -1.80 16.82
C SER A 123 8.28 -0.77 16.19
N ALA A 124 7.80 0.43 15.91
CA ALA A 124 8.60 1.52 15.34
C ALA A 124 9.74 1.93 16.28
N GLN A 125 9.49 2.09 17.58
CA GLN A 125 10.51 2.43 18.57
C GLN A 125 11.60 1.35 18.67
N LYS A 126 11.22 0.07 18.63
CA LYS A 126 12.18 -1.04 18.58
C LYS A 126 13.08 -0.95 17.34
N ILE A 127 12.51 -0.64 16.18
CA ILE A 127 13.26 -0.49 14.92
C ILE A 127 14.20 0.73 14.99
N LEU A 128 13.69 1.88 15.40
CA LEU A 128 14.48 3.11 15.52
C LEU A 128 15.61 2.97 16.55
N SER A 129 15.42 2.16 17.60
CA SER A 129 16.45 1.95 18.62
C SER A 129 17.71 1.26 18.10
N ALA A 130 17.64 0.55 16.96
CA ALA A 130 18.81 -0.04 16.29
C ALA A 130 19.83 1.04 15.86
N PHE A 131 19.40 2.28 15.67
CA PHE A 131 20.28 3.40 15.32
C PHE A 131 21.02 4.01 16.51
N LYS A 132 20.67 3.66 17.76
CA LYS A 132 21.34 4.21 18.95
C LYS A 132 22.85 3.89 18.97
N ASN A 133 23.24 2.76 18.41
CA ASN A 133 24.64 2.30 18.37
C ASN A 133 25.38 2.73 17.09
N THR A 134 24.67 3.24 16.07
CA THR A 134 25.26 3.67 14.79
C THR A 134 25.31 5.18 14.63
N VAL A 135 24.45 5.90 15.34
CA VAL A 135 24.44 7.37 15.35
C VAL A 135 25.44 7.91 16.36
N ARG A 136 26.14 8.99 15.97
CA ARG A 136 27.30 9.55 16.68
C ARG A 136 27.08 9.79 18.18
N ASN A 137 25.93 10.32 18.56
CA ASN A 137 25.55 10.59 19.95
C ASN A 137 24.04 10.84 20.07
N LYS A 138 23.55 10.97 21.31
CA LYS A 138 22.14 11.25 21.62
C LYS A 138 21.61 12.53 20.94
N LYS A 139 22.41 13.59 20.87
CA LYS A 139 22.00 14.86 20.23
C LYS A 139 21.70 14.66 18.74
N HIS A 140 22.53 13.90 18.04
CA HIS A 140 22.28 13.56 16.62
C HIS A 140 21.03 12.69 16.47
N PHE A 141 20.83 11.71 17.37
CA PHE A 141 19.64 10.87 17.34
C PHE A 141 18.37 11.70 17.51
N ASP A 142 18.30 12.52 18.55
CA ASP A 142 17.15 13.37 18.86
C ASP A 142 16.89 14.40 17.77
N ALA A 143 17.94 15.02 17.21
CA ALA A 143 17.82 15.96 16.10
C ALA A 143 17.26 15.29 14.83
N SER A 144 17.62 14.03 14.57
CA SER A 144 17.11 13.25 13.44
C SER A 144 15.62 12.91 13.62
N ILE A 145 15.24 12.44 14.81
CA ILE A 145 13.83 12.21 15.15
C ILE A 145 13.01 13.50 15.02
N ALA A 146 13.51 14.62 15.56
CA ALA A 146 12.83 15.90 15.50
C ALA A 146 12.67 16.41 14.06
N LEU A 147 13.68 16.24 13.20
CA LEU A 147 13.58 16.57 11.78
C LEU A 147 12.49 15.73 11.10
N GLY A 148 12.51 14.41 11.30
CA GLY A 148 11.52 13.50 10.73
C GLY A 148 10.08 13.87 11.10
N LYS A 149 9.84 14.19 12.37
CA LYS A 149 8.50 14.63 12.84
C LYS A 149 8.03 15.92 12.17
N ARG A 150 8.87 16.96 12.09
CA ARG A 150 8.49 18.23 11.43
C ARG A 150 8.12 18.04 9.96
N LEU A 151 8.86 17.18 9.26
CA LEU A 151 8.58 16.81 7.87
C LEU A 151 7.26 16.05 7.73
N ALA A 152 7.06 15.06 8.60
CA ALA A 152 5.80 14.31 8.66
C ALA A 152 4.60 15.22 8.95
N ASP A 153 4.73 16.22 9.83
CA ASP A 153 3.65 17.18 10.10
C ASP A 153 3.26 18.00 8.86
N SER A 154 4.24 18.35 8.01
CA SER A 154 3.98 19.00 6.71
C SER A 154 3.23 18.07 5.76
N VAL A 155 3.62 16.78 5.69
CA VAL A 155 2.93 15.78 4.85
C VAL A 155 1.52 15.49 5.37
N LEU A 156 1.33 15.36 6.69
CA LEU A 156 0.02 15.19 7.32
C LEU A 156 -0.90 16.39 7.07
N SER A 157 -0.35 17.61 7.11
CA SER A 157 -1.10 18.83 6.77
C SER A 157 -1.52 18.86 5.31
N PHE A 158 -0.69 18.36 4.40
CA PHE A 158 -1.04 18.16 3.00
C PHE A 158 -2.10 17.06 2.81
N ALA A 159 -1.95 15.95 3.54
CA ALA A 159 -2.89 14.83 3.53
C ALA A 159 -4.26 15.21 4.09
N ALA A 160 -4.33 16.10 5.08
CA ALA A 160 -5.60 16.55 5.66
C ALA A 160 -6.50 17.31 4.67
N LYS A 161 -5.95 17.75 3.53
CA LYS A 161 -6.64 18.50 2.47
C LYS A 161 -6.94 17.65 1.22
N ASP A 162 -6.90 16.33 1.33
CA ASP A 162 -7.10 15.40 0.21
C ASP A 162 -8.54 14.91 0.02
N HIS A 163 -9.48 15.58 0.69
CA HIS A 163 -10.91 15.27 0.71
C HIS A 163 -11.32 14.02 1.52
N TYR A 164 -10.39 13.34 2.21
CA TYR A 164 -10.70 12.15 3.01
C TYR A 164 -11.72 12.41 4.13
N ARG A 165 -11.58 13.51 4.88
CA ARG A 165 -12.44 13.80 6.05
C ARG A 165 -13.87 14.09 5.63
N GLU A 166 -14.04 14.86 4.57
CA GLU A 166 -15.33 15.25 4.02
C GLU A 166 -16.08 14.02 3.48
N THR A 167 -15.38 13.09 2.81
CA THR A 167 -16.02 11.84 2.32
C THR A 167 -16.59 10.99 3.46
N ARG A 168 -16.08 11.09 4.71
CA ARG A 168 -16.63 10.37 5.87
C ARG A 168 -18.02 10.87 6.28
N SER A 169 -18.34 12.12 5.95
CA SER A 169 -19.62 12.76 6.27
C SER A 169 -20.64 12.69 5.13
N MET A 170 -20.26 12.16 3.96
CA MET A 170 -21.14 12.06 2.82
C MET A 170 -22.21 10.97 3.02
N ARG A 171 -23.36 11.15 2.35
CA ARG A 171 -24.46 10.19 2.38
C ARG A 171 -23.99 8.79 2.00
N ARG A 172 -24.42 7.78 2.75
CA ARG A 172 -24.15 6.37 2.45
C ARG A 172 -24.73 5.96 1.09
N TYR A 173 -24.12 4.94 0.48
CA TYR A 173 -24.63 4.33 -0.74
C TYR A 173 -26.08 3.89 -0.55
N SER A 174 -26.95 4.24 -1.49
CA SER A 174 -28.37 3.88 -1.46
C SER A 174 -28.59 2.70 -2.40
N VAL A 175 -29.01 1.57 -1.84
CA VAL A 175 -29.36 0.38 -2.62
C VAL A 175 -30.71 0.63 -3.29
N THR A 176 -30.77 0.45 -4.61
CA THR A 176 -31.99 0.66 -5.42
C THR A 176 -32.36 -0.63 -6.14
N SER A 177 -33.64 -0.88 -6.38
CA SER A 177 -34.17 -2.09 -7.04
C SER A 177 -34.02 -2.13 -8.57
N PHE A 178 -33.16 -1.27 -9.15
CA PHE A 178 -32.92 -1.32 -10.60
C PHE A 178 -32.12 -2.56 -10.99
N ASN A 179 -32.61 -3.28 -11.99
CA ASN A 179 -31.93 -4.42 -12.57
C ASN A 179 -30.51 -4.07 -13.05
N GLY A 180 -29.56 -4.94 -12.77
CA GLY A 180 -28.14 -4.75 -13.12
C GLY A 180 -27.36 -3.83 -12.19
N ARG A 181 -27.97 -3.25 -11.16
CA ARG A 181 -27.24 -2.51 -10.12
C ARG A 181 -26.70 -3.43 -9.03
N TRP A 182 -25.56 -3.02 -8.47
CA TRP A 182 -24.95 -3.66 -7.33
C TRP A 182 -25.84 -3.56 -6.09
N ILE A 183 -25.99 -4.71 -5.43
CA ILE A 183 -26.59 -4.86 -4.11
C ILE A 183 -25.59 -5.59 -3.20
N PRO A 184 -25.66 -5.42 -1.86
CA PRO A 184 -24.87 -6.21 -0.93
C PRO A 184 -25.11 -7.72 -1.12
N THR A 185 -24.05 -8.50 -0.99
CA THR A 185 -24.07 -9.95 -1.21
C THR A 185 -23.99 -10.74 0.10
N PRO A 186 -24.52 -11.99 0.15
CA PRO A 186 -24.31 -12.89 1.28
C PRO A 186 -22.82 -13.18 1.55
N PRO A 187 -22.47 -13.68 2.76
CA PRO A 187 -23.37 -13.94 3.89
C PRO A 187 -23.68 -12.69 4.72
N ALA A 188 -22.87 -11.64 4.62
CA ALA A 188 -22.87 -10.54 5.57
C ALA A 188 -23.62 -9.28 5.10
N TYR A 189 -23.94 -9.16 3.81
CA TYR A 189 -24.63 -8.00 3.23
C TYR A 189 -24.02 -6.66 3.66
N ILE A 190 -22.68 -6.61 3.69
CA ILE A 190 -21.91 -5.46 4.17
C ILE A 190 -22.21 -4.24 3.28
N ALA A 191 -22.36 -3.07 3.92
CA ALA A 191 -22.57 -1.80 3.22
C ALA A 191 -21.43 -1.50 2.23
N ALA A 192 -21.75 -0.75 1.18
CA ALA A 192 -20.80 -0.43 0.11
C ALA A 192 -19.52 0.23 0.66
N VAL A 193 -18.38 -0.33 0.31
CA VAL A 193 -17.07 0.14 0.77
C VAL A 193 -16.59 1.34 -0.04
N GLU A 194 -16.47 2.47 0.65
CA GLU A 194 -15.88 3.72 0.12
C GLU A 194 -16.60 4.29 -1.14
N PRO A 195 -17.93 4.50 -1.14
CA PRO A 195 -18.68 4.92 -2.33
C PRO A 195 -18.27 6.28 -2.92
N HIS A 196 -17.53 7.08 -2.16
CA HIS A 196 -17.08 8.41 -2.56
C HIS A 196 -15.57 8.47 -2.80
N TRP A 197 -14.87 7.33 -2.91
CA TRP A 197 -13.41 7.32 -3.06
C TRP A 197 -12.92 8.00 -4.35
N GLY A 198 -13.74 7.99 -5.42
CA GLY A 198 -13.47 8.76 -6.63
C GLY A 198 -13.43 10.30 -6.44
N LYS A 199 -13.85 10.80 -5.26
CA LYS A 199 -13.78 12.24 -4.91
C LYS A 199 -12.50 12.63 -4.18
N MET A 200 -11.66 11.67 -3.80
CA MET A 200 -10.36 11.96 -3.19
C MET A 200 -9.52 12.81 -4.13
N ARG A 201 -8.68 13.71 -3.59
CA ARG A 201 -7.68 14.41 -4.40
C ARG A 201 -6.65 13.39 -4.88
N PRO A 202 -6.48 13.19 -6.20
CA PRO A 202 -5.42 12.32 -6.69
C PRO A 202 -4.03 12.90 -6.41
N PHE A 203 -3.01 12.05 -6.42
CA PHE A 203 -1.63 12.48 -6.16
C PHE A 203 -0.91 12.90 -7.46
N LEU A 204 -0.95 12.09 -8.52
CA LEU A 204 -0.35 12.40 -9.83
C LEU A 204 -1.37 12.55 -10.95
N ILE A 205 -2.43 11.72 -10.98
CA ILE A 205 -3.41 11.77 -12.07
C ILE A 205 -4.20 13.10 -12.03
N ASP A 206 -4.57 13.62 -13.20
CA ASP A 206 -5.23 14.92 -13.35
C ASP A 206 -6.64 14.92 -12.72
N SER A 207 -7.32 13.78 -12.81
CA SER A 207 -8.65 13.55 -12.24
C SER A 207 -8.90 12.06 -12.03
N ALA A 208 -9.85 11.72 -11.16
CA ALA A 208 -10.26 10.33 -10.94
C ALA A 208 -10.71 9.61 -12.23
N SER A 209 -11.22 10.37 -13.20
CA SER A 209 -11.69 9.85 -14.49
C SER A 209 -10.65 9.85 -15.61
N GLN A 210 -9.38 10.20 -15.34
CA GLN A 210 -8.34 10.26 -16.38
C GLN A 210 -8.19 8.93 -17.14
N PHE A 211 -8.35 7.80 -16.44
CA PHE A 211 -8.27 6.45 -17.00
C PHE A 211 -9.64 5.74 -17.05
N ARG A 212 -10.72 6.49 -17.28
CA ARG A 212 -12.07 5.91 -17.35
C ARG A 212 -12.14 4.86 -18.49
N PRO A 213 -12.55 3.61 -18.19
CA PRO A 213 -12.65 2.56 -19.19
C PRO A 213 -13.95 2.66 -20.02
N PRO A 214 -14.11 1.84 -21.07
CA PRO A 214 -15.39 1.68 -21.75
C PRO A 214 -16.54 1.33 -20.80
N VAL A 215 -17.76 1.65 -21.19
CA VAL A 215 -18.96 1.26 -20.41
C VAL A 215 -19.05 -0.28 -20.38
N PRO A 216 -19.38 -0.90 -19.23
CA PRO A 216 -19.57 -2.35 -19.16
C PRO A 216 -20.72 -2.79 -20.07
N ILE A 217 -20.75 -4.08 -20.39
CA ILE A 217 -21.82 -4.67 -21.20
C ILE A 217 -23.17 -4.40 -20.51
N VAL A 218 -24.17 -3.99 -21.28
CA VAL A 218 -25.49 -3.69 -20.70
C VAL A 218 -26.08 -4.96 -20.09
N TYR A 219 -26.55 -4.85 -18.85
CA TYR A 219 -27.27 -5.91 -18.17
C TYR A 219 -28.48 -6.36 -18.99
N THR A 220 -28.64 -7.66 -19.17
CA THR A 220 -29.82 -8.26 -19.79
C THR A 220 -29.99 -9.70 -19.33
N ASN A 221 -31.24 -10.15 -19.23
CA ASN A 221 -31.58 -11.55 -18.93
C ASN A 221 -31.68 -12.41 -20.22
N ASP A 222 -31.44 -11.82 -21.38
CA ASP A 222 -31.40 -12.54 -22.66
C ASP A 222 -30.25 -13.56 -22.65
N SER A 223 -30.61 -14.84 -22.66
CA SER A 223 -29.67 -15.97 -22.66
C SER A 223 -28.79 -16.03 -23.90
N THR A 224 -29.17 -15.35 -24.98
CA THR A 224 -28.39 -15.20 -26.21
C THR A 224 -27.53 -13.93 -26.22
N GLY A 225 -27.62 -13.10 -25.18
CA GLY A 225 -26.88 -11.85 -25.05
C GLY A 225 -25.44 -12.02 -24.58
N ARG A 226 -24.61 -10.99 -24.80
CA ARG A 226 -23.20 -10.99 -24.35
C ARG A 226 -23.06 -11.01 -22.83
N PHE A 227 -23.94 -10.32 -22.11
CA PHE A 227 -23.94 -10.29 -20.65
C PHE A 227 -24.13 -11.69 -20.05
N TYR A 228 -25.17 -12.40 -20.50
CA TYR A 228 -25.47 -13.75 -20.03
C TYR A 228 -24.32 -14.72 -20.32
N ARG A 229 -23.68 -14.62 -21.49
CA ARG A 229 -22.51 -15.43 -21.81
C ARG A 229 -21.33 -15.22 -20.85
N GLN A 230 -21.06 -13.98 -20.44
CA GLN A 230 -20.02 -13.71 -19.43
C GLN A 230 -20.39 -14.27 -18.06
N ALA A 231 -21.65 -14.16 -17.64
CA ALA A 231 -22.10 -14.78 -16.39
C ALA A 231 -22.00 -16.33 -16.44
N LEU A 232 -22.36 -16.93 -17.59
CA LEU A 232 -22.23 -18.37 -17.80
C LEU A 232 -20.76 -18.82 -17.81
N GLU A 233 -19.85 -18.01 -18.35
CA GLU A 233 -18.41 -18.26 -18.27
C GLU A 233 -17.93 -18.31 -16.81
N VAL A 234 -18.35 -17.36 -15.97
CA VAL A 234 -18.03 -17.36 -14.52
C VAL A 234 -18.60 -18.61 -13.84
N TYR A 235 -19.87 -18.93 -14.11
CA TYR A 235 -20.55 -20.11 -13.58
C TYR A 235 -19.80 -21.40 -13.91
N GLN A 236 -19.48 -21.60 -15.19
CA GLN A 236 -18.78 -22.79 -15.68
C GLN A 236 -17.33 -22.86 -15.21
N THR A 237 -16.64 -21.72 -15.11
CA THR A 237 -15.27 -21.67 -14.58
C THR A 237 -15.22 -22.17 -13.14
N VAL A 238 -16.16 -21.74 -12.29
CA VAL A 238 -16.21 -22.20 -10.89
C VAL A 238 -16.60 -23.67 -10.79
N LYS A 239 -17.54 -24.15 -11.62
CA LYS A 239 -17.92 -25.57 -11.65
C LYS A 239 -16.79 -26.51 -12.06
N ASN A 240 -15.95 -26.07 -12.99
CA ASN A 240 -14.89 -26.90 -13.58
C ASN A 240 -13.49 -26.48 -13.10
N ILE A 241 -13.39 -25.80 -11.96
CA ILE A 241 -12.14 -25.21 -11.51
C ILE A 241 -11.08 -26.27 -11.18
N SER A 242 -9.88 -26.12 -11.73
CA SER A 242 -8.74 -26.94 -11.37
C SER A 242 -8.13 -26.53 -10.02
N THR A 243 -7.39 -27.45 -9.38
CA THR A 243 -6.64 -27.16 -8.16
C THR A 243 -5.67 -25.99 -8.33
N ALA A 244 -4.99 -25.90 -9.49
CA ALA A 244 -4.07 -24.80 -9.79
C ALA A 244 -4.79 -23.45 -9.85
N GLN A 245 -5.92 -23.36 -10.56
CA GLN A 245 -6.73 -22.14 -10.61
C GLN A 245 -7.25 -21.75 -9.22
N LYS A 246 -7.66 -22.73 -8.41
CA LYS A 246 -8.09 -22.50 -7.02
C LYS A 246 -6.99 -21.88 -6.18
N HIS A 247 -5.76 -22.39 -6.27
CA HIS A 247 -4.62 -21.81 -5.54
C HIS A 247 -4.29 -20.39 -6.00
N ILE A 248 -4.35 -20.12 -7.31
CA ILE A 248 -4.16 -18.77 -7.86
C ILE A 248 -5.20 -17.81 -7.31
N ALA A 249 -6.48 -18.20 -7.31
CA ALA A 249 -7.57 -17.39 -6.78
C ALA A 249 -7.39 -17.10 -5.29
N LEU A 250 -7.05 -18.10 -4.48
CA LEU A 250 -6.83 -17.93 -3.04
C LEU A 250 -5.61 -17.07 -2.71
N PHE A 251 -4.55 -17.14 -3.53
CA PHE A 251 -3.34 -16.33 -3.36
C PHE A 251 -3.63 -14.84 -3.58
N TRP A 252 -4.51 -14.50 -4.52
CA TRP A 252 -4.86 -13.12 -4.88
C TRP A 252 -6.17 -12.60 -4.25
N ASP A 253 -6.91 -13.41 -3.51
CA ASP A 253 -8.19 -13.03 -2.88
C ASP A 253 -8.08 -11.72 -2.10
N CYS A 254 -7.05 -11.61 -1.24
CA CYS A 254 -6.68 -10.39 -0.54
C CYS A 254 -7.89 -9.61 0.03
N ASN A 255 -8.93 -10.31 0.49
CA ASN A 255 -10.19 -9.72 0.94
C ASN A 255 -10.19 -9.56 2.47
N PRO A 256 -10.00 -8.34 3.01
CA PRO A 256 -9.99 -8.11 4.46
C PRO A 256 -11.38 -8.27 5.10
N PHE A 257 -12.44 -8.44 4.31
CA PHE A 257 -13.83 -8.56 4.76
C PHE A 257 -14.34 -10.01 4.78
N PHE A 258 -13.45 -11.01 4.69
CA PHE A 258 -13.86 -12.41 4.68
C PHE A 258 -14.54 -12.80 6.00
N VAL A 259 -15.79 -13.25 5.94
CA VAL A 259 -16.59 -13.61 7.11
C VAL A 259 -16.82 -15.12 7.16
N ASN A 260 -16.47 -15.75 8.27
CA ASN A 260 -16.79 -17.15 8.54
C ASN A 260 -18.11 -17.24 9.29
N THR A 261 -18.93 -18.22 8.92
CA THR A 261 -20.17 -18.56 9.61
C THR A 261 -20.12 -20.04 10.02
N SER A 262 -20.21 -20.32 11.31
CA SER A 262 -20.31 -21.68 11.85
C SER A 262 -21.46 -21.73 12.87
N GLY A 263 -22.62 -22.25 12.45
CA GLY A 263 -23.86 -22.10 13.21
C GLY A 263 -24.22 -20.62 13.39
N HIS A 264 -24.42 -20.18 14.65
CA HIS A 264 -24.66 -18.78 15.00
C HIS A 264 -23.38 -17.94 15.17
N LEU A 265 -22.20 -18.56 15.09
CA LEU A 265 -20.92 -17.85 15.23
C LEU A 265 -20.54 -17.18 13.91
N VAL A 266 -20.36 -15.86 13.94
CA VAL A 266 -19.89 -15.05 12.81
C VAL A 266 -18.57 -14.38 13.19
N PHE A 267 -17.48 -14.66 12.46
CA PHE A 267 -16.16 -14.06 12.74
C PHE A 267 -15.37 -13.75 11.46
N ALA A 268 -14.61 -12.65 11.46
CA ALA A 268 -13.82 -12.24 10.31
C ALA A 268 -12.43 -12.90 10.28
N THR A 269 -11.97 -13.32 9.09
CA THR A 269 -10.58 -13.71 8.87
C THR A 269 -9.78 -12.48 8.46
N LYS A 270 -8.72 -12.16 9.23
CA LYS A 270 -7.81 -11.07 8.89
C LYS A 270 -6.99 -11.45 7.67
N LYS A 271 -7.11 -10.68 6.59
CA LYS A 271 -6.33 -10.85 5.36
C LYS A 271 -5.71 -9.51 4.93
N LEU A 272 -4.61 -9.61 4.22
CA LEU A 272 -3.96 -8.50 3.53
C LEU A 272 -4.87 -7.97 2.41
N SER A 273 -4.93 -6.65 2.23
CA SER A 273 -5.57 -6.05 1.04
C SER A 273 -4.63 -6.12 -0.18
N PRO A 274 -5.12 -5.95 -1.42
CA PRO A 274 -4.26 -6.00 -2.61
C PRO A 274 -3.13 -4.96 -2.56
N GLY A 275 -3.40 -3.77 -2.02
CA GLY A 275 -2.37 -2.74 -1.81
C GLY A 275 -1.26 -3.22 -0.88
N GLY A 276 -1.60 -3.87 0.24
CA GLY A 276 -0.62 -4.47 1.14
C GLY A 276 0.20 -5.58 0.46
N HIS A 277 -0.41 -6.39 -0.41
CA HIS A 277 0.29 -7.43 -1.16
C HIS A 277 1.34 -6.82 -2.09
N TRP A 278 0.98 -5.81 -2.87
CA TRP A 278 1.92 -5.12 -3.77
C TRP A 278 3.03 -4.38 -3.01
N MET A 279 2.74 -3.81 -1.84
CA MET A 279 3.78 -3.27 -0.96
C MET A 279 4.75 -4.35 -0.45
N SER A 280 4.25 -5.54 -0.09
CA SER A 280 5.11 -6.68 0.27
C SER A 280 5.99 -7.14 -0.90
N ILE A 281 5.45 -7.20 -2.12
CA ILE A 281 6.22 -7.51 -3.34
C ILE A 281 7.31 -6.44 -3.58
N ALA A 282 6.99 -5.15 -3.42
CA ALA A 282 7.99 -4.08 -3.54
C ALA A 282 9.15 -4.28 -2.53
N GLY A 283 8.84 -4.68 -1.29
CA GLY A 283 9.84 -5.01 -0.27
C GLY A 283 10.68 -6.23 -0.61
N ILE A 284 10.08 -7.30 -1.15
CA ILE A 284 10.80 -8.49 -1.62
C ILE A 284 11.74 -8.13 -2.76
N THR A 285 11.27 -7.38 -3.75
CA THR A 285 12.07 -6.94 -4.90
C THR A 285 13.23 -6.06 -4.47
N ALA A 286 12.99 -5.10 -3.57
CA ALA A 286 14.04 -4.23 -3.05
C ALA A 286 15.15 -5.02 -2.32
N ARG A 287 14.78 -6.00 -1.48
CA ARG A 287 15.75 -6.90 -0.84
C ARG A 287 16.51 -7.74 -1.85
N LYS A 288 15.84 -8.33 -2.84
CA LYS A 288 16.47 -9.13 -3.90
C LYS A 288 17.47 -8.30 -4.72
N ALA A 289 17.18 -7.02 -4.91
CA ALA A 289 18.07 -6.08 -5.60
C ALA A 289 19.23 -5.56 -4.72
N ASN A 290 19.30 -5.95 -3.43
CA ASN A 290 20.19 -5.34 -2.44
C ASN A 290 20.11 -3.80 -2.44
N ALA A 291 18.89 -3.27 -2.59
CA ALA A 291 18.65 -1.85 -2.67
C ALA A 291 19.10 -1.14 -1.38
N ASP A 292 19.81 -0.01 -1.52
CA ASP A 292 20.02 0.90 -0.39
C ASP A 292 18.71 1.57 0.03
N ILE A 293 18.73 2.30 1.14
CA ILE A 293 17.50 2.94 1.66
C ILE A 293 16.88 3.94 0.67
N TYR A 294 17.69 4.61 -0.16
CA TYR A 294 17.19 5.58 -1.14
C TYR A 294 16.43 4.87 -2.26
N LEU A 295 16.99 3.80 -2.82
CA LEU A 295 16.33 3.02 -3.87
C LEU A 295 15.10 2.28 -3.32
N ALA A 296 15.18 1.73 -2.11
CA ALA A 296 14.04 1.09 -1.45
C ALA A 296 12.89 2.08 -1.18
N ALA A 297 13.19 3.27 -0.63
CA ALA A 297 12.20 4.31 -0.38
C ALA A 297 11.55 4.80 -1.68
N LYS A 298 12.33 4.95 -2.76
CA LYS A 298 11.81 5.28 -4.09
C LYS A 298 10.84 4.21 -4.59
N GLY A 299 11.23 2.94 -4.52
CA GLY A 299 10.40 1.80 -4.93
C GLY A 299 9.07 1.75 -4.17
N TYR A 300 9.10 1.83 -2.84
CA TYR A 300 7.89 1.86 -2.03
C TYR A 300 7.01 3.07 -2.31
N THR A 301 7.59 4.27 -2.38
CA THR A 301 6.81 5.51 -2.59
C THR A 301 6.12 5.51 -3.94
N PHE A 302 6.82 5.11 -5.00
CA PHE A 302 6.24 5.06 -6.35
C PHE A 302 5.15 3.99 -6.44
N THR A 303 5.35 2.86 -5.77
CA THR A 303 4.33 1.80 -5.66
C THR A 303 3.09 2.32 -4.93
N ALA A 304 3.27 3.00 -3.79
CA ALA A 304 2.19 3.52 -2.99
C ALA A 304 1.41 4.64 -3.70
N ILE A 305 2.09 5.53 -4.43
CA ILE A 305 1.47 6.55 -5.30
C ILE A 305 0.61 5.88 -6.38
N ALA A 306 1.19 4.93 -7.13
CA ALA A 306 0.49 4.24 -8.20
C ALA A 306 -0.74 3.49 -7.66
N LEU A 307 -0.62 2.82 -6.51
CA LEU A 307 -1.74 2.15 -5.85
C LEU A 307 -2.84 3.15 -5.47
N PHE A 308 -2.49 4.26 -4.80
CA PHE A 308 -3.48 5.24 -4.34
C PHE A 308 -4.29 5.83 -5.50
N ASP A 309 -3.61 6.28 -6.56
CA ASP A 309 -4.28 6.84 -7.75
C ASP A 309 -5.08 5.76 -8.52
N ALA A 310 -4.58 4.53 -8.59
CA ALA A 310 -5.32 3.41 -9.18
C ALA A 310 -6.59 3.08 -8.39
N PHE A 311 -6.55 3.12 -7.05
CA PHE A 311 -7.74 2.95 -6.21
C PHE A 311 -8.76 4.07 -6.44
N ILE A 312 -8.32 5.32 -6.59
CA ILE A 312 -9.20 6.45 -6.94
C ILE A 312 -9.88 6.20 -8.30
N SER A 313 -9.09 5.87 -9.33
CA SER A 313 -9.62 5.65 -10.67
C SER A 313 -10.56 4.45 -10.76
N CYS A 314 -10.20 3.33 -10.13
CA CYS A 314 -11.02 2.13 -10.11
C CYS A 314 -12.33 2.35 -9.33
N TRP A 315 -12.29 3.05 -8.19
CA TRP A 315 -13.50 3.34 -7.43
C TRP A 315 -14.40 4.38 -8.11
N ASP A 316 -13.86 5.34 -8.89
CA ASP A 316 -14.68 6.20 -9.76
C ASP A 316 -15.55 5.33 -10.67
N GLU A 317 -14.95 4.36 -11.35
CA GLU A 317 -15.69 3.50 -12.27
C GLU A 317 -16.68 2.57 -11.57
N LYS A 318 -16.28 1.95 -10.45
CA LYS A 318 -17.16 1.04 -9.69
C LYS A 318 -18.46 1.72 -9.29
N TYR A 319 -18.38 2.95 -8.78
CA TYR A 319 -19.56 3.70 -8.32
C TYR A 319 -20.21 4.56 -9.40
N ARG A 320 -19.57 4.72 -10.57
CA ARG A 320 -20.23 5.26 -11.77
C ARG A 320 -21.13 4.20 -12.43
N SER A 321 -20.58 3.03 -12.73
CA SER A 321 -21.33 1.93 -13.36
C SER A 321 -22.30 1.26 -12.39
N ASN A 322 -21.96 1.16 -11.10
CA ASN A 322 -22.71 0.44 -10.07
C ASN A 322 -23.06 -0.98 -10.50
N TYR A 323 -22.13 -1.66 -11.16
CA TYR A 323 -22.38 -2.92 -11.85
C TYR A 323 -22.59 -4.11 -10.89
N ILE A 324 -23.60 -4.92 -11.16
CA ILE A 324 -23.99 -6.13 -10.41
C ILE A 324 -22.86 -7.16 -10.33
N ARG A 325 -22.80 -7.92 -9.22
CA ARG A 325 -21.85 -9.02 -9.03
C ARG A 325 -22.35 -10.32 -9.67
N PRO A 326 -21.45 -11.20 -10.14
CA PRO A 326 -21.87 -12.43 -10.84
C PRO A 326 -22.77 -13.32 -9.99
N GLU A 327 -22.49 -13.49 -8.69
CA GLU A 327 -23.31 -14.33 -7.81
C GLU A 327 -24.77 -13.89 -7.74
N THR A 328 -25.03 -12.58 -7.79
CA THR A 328 -26.40 -12.05 -7.70
C THR A 328 -27.19 -12.41 -8.95
N PHE A 329 -26.57 -12.29 -10.13
CA PHE A 329 -27.22 -12.66 -11.38
C PHE A 329 -27.36 -14.18 -11.53
N ILE A 330 -26.30 -14.93 -11.25
CA ILE A 330 -26.29 -16.40 -11.35
C ILE A 330 -27.37 -16.99 -10.43
N ASN A 331 -27.44 -16.56 -9.17
CA ASN A 331 -28.40 -17.13 -8.22
C ASN A 331 -29.86 -16.79 -8.58
N SER A 332 -30.11 -15.63 -9.18
CA SER A 332 -31.48 -15.21 -9.54
C SER A 332 -31.96 -15.72 -10.90
N THR A 333 -31.04 -16.12 -11.79
CA THR A 333 -31.38 -16.39 -13.21
C THR A 333 -30.90 -17.77 -13.71
N ILE A 334 -29.81 -18.31 -13.17
CA ILE A 334 -29.15 -19.53 -13.70
C ILE A 334 -29.27 -20.70 -12.73
N ASP A 335 -28.80 -20.53 -11.49
CA ASP A 335 -28.67 -21.60 -10.49
C ASP A 335 -28.61 -20.99 -9.08
N GLU A 336 -29.73 -21.03 -8.35
CA GLU A 336 -29.87 -20.48 -6.99
C GLU A 336 -28.91 -21.13 -5.97
N SER A 337 -28.50 -22.38 -6.22
CA SER A 337 -27.62 -23.14 -5.33
C SER A 337 -26.13 -22.82 -5.54
N TRP A 338 -25.79 -22.13 -6.63
CA TRP A 338 -24.40 -21.83 -6.97
C TRP A 338 -23.75 -20.90 -5.94
N ARG A 339 -22.48 -21.14 -5.66
CA ARG A 339 -21.67 -20.27 -4.79
C ARG A 339 -20.34 -19.98 -5.46
N PRO A 340 -19.82 -18.73 -5.37
CA PRO A 340 -18.50 -18.42 -5.87
C PRO A 340 -17.44 -19.12 -5.02
N LEU A 341 -16.25 -19.35 -5.59
CA LEU A 341 -15.10 -19.87 -4.84
C LEU A 341 -14.69 -18.90 -3.72
N LEU A 342 -14.64 -17.61 -4.04
CA LEU A 342 -14.25 -16.54 -3.13
C LEU A 342 -15.51 -15.78 -2.69
N GLN A 343 -15.56 -15.33 -1.44
CA GLN A 343 -16.65 -14.46 -0.99
C GLN A 343 -16.60 -13.14 -1.75
N THR A 344 -17.73 -12.73 -2.30
CA THR A 344 -17.82 -11.48 -3.06
C THR A 344 -17.53 -10.27 -2.18
N PRO A 345 -16.56 -9.42 -2.55
CA PRO A 345 -16.28 -8.20 -1.79
C PRO A 345 -17.44 -7.19 -1.86
N PRO A 346 -17.65 -6.39 -0.79
CA PRO A 346 -18.82 -5.52 -0.65
C PRO A 346 -18.69 -4.17 -1.39
N PHE A 347 -18.53 -4.25 -2.71
CA PHE A 347 -18.49 -3.11 -3.62
C PHE A 347 -18.87 -3.54 -5.05
N PRO A 348 -19.27 -2.60 -5.93
CA PRO A 348 -19.63 -2.88 -7.32
C PRO A 348 -18.54 -3.62 -8.12
N GLU A 349 -18.98 -4.34 -9.14
CA GLU A 349 -18.18 -5.33 -9.86
C GLU A 349 -17.13 -4.70 -10.78
N TYR A 350 -17.57 -3.85 -11.70
CA TYR A 350 -16.77 -3.45 -12.85
C TYR A 350 -15.56 -2.58 -12.48
N THR A 351 -14.39 -3.12 -12.78
CA THR A 351 -13.62 -2.78 -14.00
C THR A 351 -13.12 -4.04 -14.64
#